data_AF-A0A1G7F7R4-F1
#
_entry.id   AF-A0A1G7F7R4-F1
#
_cell.length_a   1.000
_cell.length_b   1.000
_cell.length_c   1.000
_cell.angle_alpha   90.00
_cell.angle_beta   90.00
_cell.angle_gamma   90.00
#
_symmetry.space_group_name_H-M   'P 1'
#
loop_
_entity.id
_entity.type
_entity.pdbx_description
1 polymer ?
#
loop_
_entity_poly.entity_id
_entity_poly.type
_entity_poly.pdbx_seq_one_letter_code
_entity_poly.pdbx_strand_id
1 'polypeptide(L)'
;MIDFNWDLSHISDTDLEDFERKFLEEKQKRELAEKRKHWGKLGGRPAPKGVRNVQKNLRLREDEYLKIEQKSKEVGLSVSEFLRRSALEIPLPDPVRNNELIKAQIHFKRIANYFQKKIWSVEEKREVIDEIKKVSSIIKKNLK
;
A
#
# COMPACT_ATOMS: atom_id res chain seq x y z
N MET A 1 62.57 23.54 2.22
CA MET A 1 61.33 23.95 2.91
C MET A 1 60.50 24.69 1.89
N ILE A 2 59.40 24.10 1.42
CA ILE A 2 58.46 24.81 0.55
C ILE A 2 57.38 25.33 1.49
N ASP A 3 57.43 26.62 1.78
CA ASP A 3 56.39 27.27 2.57
C ASP A 3 55.14 27.43 1.69
N PHE A 4 54.14 26.61 1.96
CA PHE A 4 52.81 26.75 1.38
C PHE A 4 52.12 27.93 2.07
N ASN A 5 52.31 29.13 1.50
CA ASN A 5 51.59 30.31 1.92
C ASN A 5 50.15 30.20 1.39
N TRP A 6 49.23 29.74 2.23
CA TRP A 6 47.79 29.79 1.93
C TRP A 6 47.34 31.23 2.07
N ASP A 7 47.41 31.99 0.97
CA ASP A 7 46.80 33.31 0.91
C ASP A 7 45.28 33.16 0.87
N LEU A 8 44.65 33.23 2.04
CA LEU A 8 43.21 33.16 2.24
C LEU A 8 42.51 34.50 1.96
N SER A 9 43.21 35.52 1.46
CA SER A 9 42.66 36.86 1.20
C SER A 9 41.64 36.93 0.05
N HIS A 10 41.38 35.82 -0.64
CA HIS A 10 40.50 35.74 -1.81
C HIS A 10 39.22 34.93 -1.60
N ILE A 11 38.91 34.50 -0.37
CA ILE A 11 37.59 33.91 -0.08
C ILE A 11 36.65 35.07 0.23
N SER A 12 35.78 35.40 -0.71
CA SER A 12 34.75 36.42 -0.49
C SER A 12 33.67 35.87 0.44
N ASP A 13 33.05 36.72 1.27
CA ASP A 13 31.93 36.31 2.15
C ASP A 13 30.80 35.62 1.36
N THR A 14 30.63 35.98 0.09
CA THR A 14 29.72 35.35 -0.87
C THR A 14 30.05 33.89 -1.19
N ASP A 15 31.33 33.50 -1.19
CA ASP A 15 31.73 32.10 -1.43
C ASP A 15 31.45 31.20 -0.22
N LEU A 16 31.55 31.77 0.99
CA LEU A 16 31.19 31.12 2.25
C LEU A 16 29.67 30.90 2.36
N GLU A 17 28.87 31.91 2.03
CA GLU A 17 27.40 31.80 2.01
C GLU A 17 26.91 30.76 0.99
N ASP A 18 27.52 30.72 -0.20
CA ASP A 18 27.19 29.74 -1.24
C ASP A 18 27.59 28.31 -0.83
N PHE A 19 28.69 28.15 -0.08
CA PHE A 19 29.11 26.87 0.48
C PHE A 19 28.16 26.39 1.58
N GLU A 20 27.80 27.27 2.51
CA GLU A 20 26.83 26.97 3.58
C GLU A 20 25.45 26.62 3.01
N ARG A 21 24.99 27.34 1.99
CA ARG A 21 23.72 27.05 1.30
C ARG A 21 23.73 25.67 0.65
N LYS A 22 24.80 25.32 -0.09
CA LYS A 22 24.96 23.99 -0.71
C LYS A 22 24.99 22.88 0.34
N PHE A 23 25.68 23.10 1.45
CA PHE A 23 25.76 22.12 2.55
C PHE A 23 24.39 21.90 3.23
N LEU A 24 23.64 22.98 3.46
CA LEU A 24 22.28 22.89 4.02
C LEU A 24 21.32 22.15 3.08
N GLU A 25 21.38 22.44 1.79
CA GLU A 25 20.58 21.76 0.78
C GLU A 25 20.88 20.26 0.70
N GLU A 26 22.16 19.87 0.76
CA GLU A 26 22.54 18.45 0.78
C GLU A 26 22.06 17.75 2.05
N LYS A 27 22.17 18.41 3.21
CA LYS A 27 21.68 17.87 4.49
C LYS A 27 20.17 17.66 4.45
N GLN A 28 19.41 18.62 3.93
CA GLN A 28 17.96 18.52 3.77
C GLN A 28 17.56 17.42 2.78
N LYS A 29 18.28 17.30 1.65
CA LYS A 29 18.07 16.22 0.66
C LYS A 29 18.32 14.83 1.28
N ARG A 30 19.37 14.69 2.09
CA ARG A 30 19.67 13.44 2.82
C ARG A 30 18.59 13.11 3.85
N GLU A 31 18.16 14.08 4.65
CA GLU A 31 17.06 13.86 5.61
C GLU A 31 15.75 13.46 4.93
N LEU A 32 15.40 14.10 3.80
CA LEU A 32 14.20 13.73 3.04
C LEU A 32 14.31 12.32 2.47
N ALA A 33 15.49 11.91 2.01
CA ALA A 33 15.73 10.55 1.52
C ALA A 33 15.58 9.50 2.64
N GLU A 34 16.11 9.77 3.83
CA GLU A 34 15.96 8.93 5.02
C GLU A 34 14.49 8.82 5.46
N LYS A 35 13.78 9.95 5.53
CA LYS A 35 12.32 9.98 5.84
C LYS A 35 11.50 9.20 4.80
N ARG A 36 11.83 9.32 3.51
CA ARG A 36 11.19 8.54 2.43
C ARG A 36 11.46 7.05 2.54
N LYS A 37 12.68 6.62 2.89
CA LYS A 37 12.99 5.21 3.17
C LYS A 37 12.18 4.69 4.36
N HIS A 38 12.08 5.48 5.43
CA HIS A 38 11.33 5.11 6.62
C HIS A 38 9.81 4.99 6.34
N TRP A 39 9.23 5.95 5.61
CA TRP A 39 7.83 5.90 5.18
C TRP A 39 7.55 4.76 4.18
N GLY A 40 8.49 4.46 3.28
CA GLY A 40 8.40 3.30 2.38
C GLY A 40 8.39 1.96 3.13
N LYS A 41 9.08 1.86 4.27
CA LYS A 41 9.04 0.68 5.16
C LYS A 41 7.70 0.54 5.89
N LEU A 42 7.08 1.65 6.29
CA LEU A 42 5.77 1.66 6.96
C LEU A 42 4.61 1.28 6.03
N GLY A 43 4.75 1.53 4.72
CA GLY A 43 3.74 1.21 3.70
C GLY A 43 4.03 -0.03 2.85
N GLY A 44 5.11 -0.76 3.12
CA GLY A 44 5.52 -1.91 2.32
C GLY A 44 4.60 -3.12 2.52
N ARG A 45 4.31 -3.87 1.44
CA ARG A 45 3.67 -5.18 1.54
C ARG A 45 4.54 -6.05 2.47
N PRO A 46 3.99 -6.63 3.55
CA PRO A 46 4.77 -7.45 4.47
C PRO A 46 5.48 -8.56 3.69
N ALA A 47 6.80 -8.68 3.91
CA ALA A 47 7.59 -9.73 3.29
C ALA A 47 7.05 -11.09 3.74
N PRO A 48 6.82 -12.05 2.82
CA PRO A 48 6.40 -13.39 3.21
C PRO A 48 7.45 -14.00 4.15
N LYS A 49 6.99 -14.59 5.25
CA LYS A 49 7.85 -15.31 6.21
C LYS A 49 8.43 -16.56 5.51
N GLY A 50 9.61 -16.40 4.91
CA GLY A 50 10.37 -17.48 4.27
C GLY A 50 9.98 -17.81 2.82
N VAL A 51 10.93 -18.37 2.08
CA VAL A 51 10.74 -18.87 0.71
C VAL A 51 10.20 -20.31 0.76
N ARG A 52 9.28 -20.65 -0.14
CA ARG A 52 8.70 -22.00 -0.24
C ARG A 52 9.66 -22.91 -1.02
N ASN A 53 10.38 -23.77 -0.31
CA ASN A 53 11.41 -24.63 -0.90
C ASN A 53 11.06 -26.14 -0.89
N VAL A 54 9.95 -26.53 -0.25
CA VAL A 54 9.52 -27.93 -0.18
C VAL A 54 8.63 -28.25 -1.38
N GLN A 55 9.04 -29.22 -2.19
CA GLN A 55 8.27 -29.71 -3.33
C GLN A 55 7.61 -31.05 -2.99
N LYS A 56 6.33 -31.18 -3.33
CA LYS A 56 5.57 -32.44 -3.24
C LYS A 56 4.91 -32.74 -4.57
N ASN A 57 5.15 -33.94 -5.09
CA ASN A 57 4.51 -34.44 -6.31
C ASN A 57 3.23 -35.20 -5.95
N LEU A 58 2.16 -34.96 -6.71
CA LEU A 58 0.85 -35.61 -6.56
C LEU A 58 0.56 -36.40 -7.84
N ARG A 59 0.16 -37.67 -7.70
CA ARG A 59 -0.34 -38.47 -8.82
C ARG A 59 -1.85 -38.30 -8.87
N LEU A 60 -2.36 -37.93 -10.03
CA LEU A 60 -3.78 -37.72 -10.29
C LEU A 60 -4.19 -38.55 -11.49
N ARG A 61 -5.45 -38.96 -11.53
CA ARG A 61 -6.07 -39.41 -12.78
C ARG A 61 -6.35 -38.22 -13.68
N GLU A 62 -6.52 -38.48 -14.96
CA GLU A 62 -6.75 -37.45 -15.98
C GLU A 62 -8.05 -36.66 -15.71
N ASP A 63 -9.12 -37.35 -15.30
CA ASP A 63 -10.40 -36.74 -14.94
C ASP A 63 -10.30 -35.82 -13.71
N GLU A 64 -9.50 -36.21 -12.73
CA GLU A 64 -9.22 -35.42 -11.53
C GLU A 64 -8.43 -34.16 -11.88
N TYR A 65 -7.40 -34.31 -12.72
CA TYR A 65 -6.58 -33.19 -13.16
C TYR A 65 -7.39 -32.15 -13.94
N LEU A 66 -8.21 -32.57 -14.90
CA LEU A 66 -9.05 -31.66 -15.69
C LEU A 66 -10.01 -30.85 -14.81
N LYS A 67 -10.64 -31.49 -13.83
CA LYS A 67 -11.53 -30.80 -12.88
C LYS A 67 -10.78 -29.78 -12.02
N ILE A 68 -9.58 -30.13 -11.56
CA ILE A 68 -8.74 -29.22 -10.77
C ILE A 68 -8.29 -28.04 -11.63
N GLU A 69 -7.89 -28.30 -12.86
CA GLU A 69 -7.43 -27.28 -13.79
C GLU A 69 -8.55 -26.28 -14.12
N GLN A 70 -9.75 -26.76 -14.42
CA GLN A 70 -10.93 -25.91 -14.66
C GLN A 70 -11.23 -25.01 -13.46
N LYS A 71 -11.33 -25.57 -12.25
CA LYS A 71 -11.56 -24.78 -11.03
C LYS A 71 -10.45 -23.78 -10.74
N SER A 72 -9.20 -24.13 -11.04
CA SER A 72 -8.08 -23.22 -10.86
C SER A 72 -8.17 -22.01 -11.83
N LYS A 73 -8.62 -22.24 -13.06
CA LYS A 73 -8.81 -21.21 -14.09
C LYS A 73 -9.97 -20.28 -13.74
N GLU A 74 -11.10 -20.81 -13.27
CA GLU A 74 -12.26 -20.02 -12.81
C GLU A 74 -11.88 -18.99 -11.73
N VAL A 75 -10.99 -19.40 -10.83
CA VAL A 75 -10.52 -18.61 -9.69
C VAL A 75 -9.28 -17.75 -10.06
N GLY A 76 -8.71 -17.94 -11.24
CA GLY A 76 -7.54 -17.20 -11.72
C GLY A 76 -6.24 -17.54 -10.97
N LEU A 77 -6.09 -18.78 -10.50
CA LEU A 77 -4.90 -19.27 -9.80
C LEU A 77 -4.17 -20.35 -10.60
N SER A 78 -2.88 -20.51 -10.37
CA SER A 78 -2.16 -21.70 -10.84
C SER A 78 -2.66 -22.95 -10.10
N VAL A 79 -2.61 -24.11 -10.74
CA VAL A 79 -3.01 -25.40 -10.15
C VAL A 79 -2.34 -25.63 -8.78
N SER A 80 -1.03 -25.37 -8.68
CA SER A 80 -0.27 -25.52 -7.42
C SER A 80 -0.73 -24.57 -6.32
N GLU A 81 -1.07 -23.33 -6.66
CA GLU A 81 -1.58 -22.33 -5.71
C GLU A 81 -3.00 -22.70 -5.25
N PHE A 82 -3.85 -23.12 -6.19
CA PHE A 82 -5.21 -23.58 -5.92
C PHE A 82 -5.23 -24.79 -4.98
N LEU A 83 -4.43 -25.82 -5.27
CA LEU A 83 -4.30 -27.01 -4.42
C LEU A 83 -3.79 -26.66 -3.03
N ARG A 84 -2.77 -25.80 -2.93
CA ARG A 84 -2.25 -25.39 -1.62
C ARG A 84 -3.30 -24.63 -0.81
N ARG A 85 -4.00 -23.67 -1.42
CA ARG A 85 -5.05 -22.92 -0.72
C ARG A 85 -6.17 -23.83 -0.24
N SER A 86 -6.58 -24.76 -1.09
CA SER A 86 -7.60 -25.75 -0.74
C SER A 86 -7.15 -26.65 0.42
N ALA A 87 -5.90 -27.13 0.40
CA ALA A 87 -5.35 -27.99 1.46
C ALA A 87 -5.08 -27.26 2.79
N LEU A 88 -4.91 -25.95 2.76
CA LEU A 88 -4.66 -25.11 3.95
C LEU A 88 -5.90 -24.32 4.39
N GLU A 89 -7.06 -24.57 3.79
CA GLU A 89 -8.31 -23.83 4.04
C GLU A 89 -8.15 -22.30 3.88
N ILE A 90 -7.20 -21.89 3.04
CA ILE A 90 -6.99 -20.47 2.73
C ILE A 90 -8.10 -20.08 1.73
N PRO A 91 -8.86 -19.01 2.01
CA PRO A 91 -9.94 -18.59 1.12
C PRO A 91 -9.44 -18.34 -0.30
N LEU A 92 -10.20 -18.88 -1.25
CA LEU A 92 -9.99 -18.64 -2.67
C LEU A 92 -10.37 -17.18 -3.00
N PRO A 93 -9.64 -16.53 -3.92
CA PRO A 93 -10.04 -15.20 -4.36
C PRO A 93 -11.41 -15.28 -5.04
N ASP A 94 -12.31 -14.40 -4.61
CA ASP A 94 -13.62 -14.20 -5.23
C ASP A 94 -13.57 -12.88 -6.01
N PRO A 95 -13.44 -12.92 -7.34
CA PRO A 95 -13.30 -11.71 -8.16
C PRO A 95 -14.51 -10.79 -8.04
N VAL A 96 -15.72 -11.36 -7.90
CA VAL A 96 -16.97 -10.60 -7.84
C VAL A 96 -17.00 -9.83 -6.52
N ARG A 97 -16.83 -10.53 -5.40
CA ARG A 97 -16.80 -9.91 -4.07
C ARG A 97 -15.66 -8.90 -3.94
N ASN A 98 -14.47 -9.22 -4.46
CA ASN A 98 -13.33 -8.30 -4.41
C ASN A 98 -13.61 -7.00 -5.17
N ASN A 99 -14.24 -7.09 -6.35
CA ASN A 99 -14.62 -5.91 -7.13
C ASN A 99 -15.64 -5.05 -6.40
N GLU A 100 -16.64 -5.65 -5.76
CA GLU A 100 -17.62 -4.92 -4.94
C GLU A 100 -16.96 -4.21 -3.76
N LEU A 101 -16.03 -4.88 -3.07
CA LEU A 101 -15.28 -4.29 -1.95
C LEU A 101 -14.40 -3.12 -2.41
N ILE A 102 -13.74 -3.24 -3.58
CA ILE A 102 -12.95 -2.14 -4.17
C ILE A 102 -13.85 -0.95 -4.49
N LYS A 103 -15.02 -1.18 -5.10
CA LYS A 103 -15.99 -0.11 -5.37
C LYS A 103 -16.40 0.58 -4.07
N ALA A 104 -16.79 -0.20 -3.05
CA ALA A 104 -17.15 0.33 -1.74
C ALA A 104 -16.02 1.17 -1.11
N GLN A 105 -14.78 0.67 -1.16
CA GLN A 105 -13.59 1.40 -0.69
C GLN A 105 -13.43 2.75 -1.41
N ILE A 106 -13.59 2.79 -2.73
CA ILE A 106 -13.52 4.03 -3.52
C ILE A 106 -14.60 5.01 -3.08
N HIS A 107 -15.84 4.54 -2.89
CA HIS A 107 -16.94 5.38 -2.42
C HIS A 107 -16.66 5.96 -1.03
N PHE A 108 -16.20 5.14 -0.07
CA PHE A 108 -15.84 5.63 1.26
C PHE A 108 -14.69 6.62 1.23
N LYS A 109 -13.67 6.39 0.40
CA LYS A 109 -12.56 7.34 0.22
C LYS A 109 -13.04 8.66 -0.36
N ARG A 110 -13.96 8.64 -1.32
CA ARG A 110 -14.57 9.86 -1.88
C ARG A 110 -15.36 10.62 -0.83
N ILE A 111 -16.17 9.92 -0.02
CA ILE A 111 -16.94 10.51 1.08
C ILE A 111 -15.98 11.15 2.11
N ALA A 112 -14.94 10.42 2.53
CA ALA A 112 -13.93 10.94 3.46
C ALA A 112 -13.24 12.21 2.92
N ASN A 113 -12.82 12.19 1.66
CA ASN A 113 -12.24 13.35 1.00
C ASN A 113 -13.22 14.52 0.89
N TYR A 114 -14.50 14.23 0.67
CA TYR A 114 -15.55 15.24 0.57
C TYR A 114 -15.71 15.98 1.91
N PHE A 115 -15.69 15.26 3.04
CA PHE A 115 -15.72 15.84 4.39
C PHE A 115 -14.45 16.60 4.80
N GLN A 116 -13.29 16.27 4.22
CA GLN A 116 -12.03 16.99 4.49
C GLN A 116 -11.98 18.39 3.86
N LYS A 117 -12.83 18.68 2.86
CA LYS A 117 -12.93 20.03 2.30
C LYS A 117 -13.45 20.98 3.38
N LYS A 118 -12.84 22.15 3.57
CA LYS A 118 -13.24 23.15 4.59
C LYS A 118 -14.53 23.91 4.24
N ILE A 119 -15.42 23.32 3.46
CA ILE A 119 -16.60 23.98 2.87
C ILE A 119 -17.86 23.77 3.73
N TRP A 120 -17.79 22.89 4.73
CA TRP A 120 -18.96 22.45 5.49
C TRP A 120 -19.20 23.24 6.76
N SER A 121 -20.46 23.55 7.04
CA SER A 121 -20.94 23.95 8.36
C SER A 121 -20.94 22.75 9.34
N VAL A 122 -21.13 23.03 10.63
CA VAL A 122 -21.20 21.97 11.66
C VAL A 122 -22.49 21.17 11.51
N GLU A 123 -23.56 21.84 11.08
CA GLU A 123 -24.90 21.29 10.87
C GLU A 123 -24.92 20.31 9.70
N GLU A 124 -24.34 20.68 8.55
CA GLU A 124 -24.29 19.81 7.37
C GLU A 124 -23.47 18.54 7.64
N LYS A 125 -22.36 18.63 8.38
CA LYS A 125 -21.60 17.45 8.80
C LYS A 125 -22.45 16.51 9.65
N ARG A 126 -23.29 17.05 10.53
CA ARG A 126 -24.13 16.27 11.43
C ARG A 126 -25.23 15.53 10.67
N GLU A 127 -25.87 16.19 9.71
CA GLU A 127 -26.90 15.57 8.86
C GLU A 127 -26.36 14.38 8.06
N VAL A 128 -25.21 14.56 7.40
CA VAL A 128 -24.62 13.47 6.60
C VAL A 128 -24.17 12.31 7.51
N ILE A 129 -23.66 12.59 8.71
CA ILE A 129 -23.32 11.53 9.69
C ILE A 129 -24.57 10.75 10.10
N ASP A 130 -25.69 11.42 10.33
CA ASP A 130 -26.93 10.77 10.74
C ASP A 130 -27.55 9.96 9.59
N GLU A 131 -27.47 10.43 8.34
CA GLU A 131 -27.83 9.62 7.17
C GLU A 131 -26.97 8.36 7.03
N ILE A 132 -25.64 8.49 7.19
CA ILE A 132 -24.73 7.34 7.14
C ILE A 132 -25.08 6.31 8.23
N LYS A 133 -25.40 6.76 9.45
CA LYS A 133 -25.85 5.85 10.52
C LYS A 133 -27.16 5.16 10.17
N LYS A 134 -28.10 5.88 9.58
CA LYS A 134 -29.41 5.35 9.17
C LYS A 134 -29.25 4.27 8.10
N VAL A 135 -28.45 4.54 7.07
CA VAL A 135 -28.11 3.58 6.01
C VAL A 135 -27.37 2.36 6.59
N SER A 136 -26.39 2.58 7.47
CA SER A 136 -25.66 1.49 8.14
C SER A 136 -26.59 0.59 8.97
N SER A 137 -27.56 1.18 9.67
CA SER A 137 -28.57 0.44 10.44
C SER A 137 -29.46 -0.42 9.54
N ILE A 138 -29.91 0.14 8.41
CA ILE A 138 -30.71 -0.59 7.42
C ILE A 138 -29.91 -1.76 6.84
N ILE A 139 -28.65 -1.54 6.47
CA ILE A 139 -27.77 -2.60 5.96
C ILE A 139 -27.61 -3.72 7.01
N LYS A 140 -27.33 -3.38 8.28
CA LYS A 140 -27.21 -4.36 9.37
C LYS A 140 -28.49 -5.17 9.60
N LYS A 141 -29.67 -4.56 9.47
CA LYS A 141 -30.95 -5.27 9.60
C LYS A 141 -31.22 -6.25 8.46
N ASN A 142 -30.68 -5.98 7.27
CA ASN A 142 -30.88 -6.80 6.08
C ASN A 142 -29.78 -7.84 5.84
N LEU A 143 -28.66 -7.76 6.53
CA LEU A 143 -27.66 -8.83 6.62
C LEU A 143 -28.15 -9.90 7.61
N LYS A 144 -29.07 -10.75 7.17
CA LYS A 144 -29.36 -12.04 7.80
C LYS A 144 -28.39 -13.10 7.28
#